data_AF-K1QAG9-F1
#
_entry.id   AF-K1QAG9-F1
#
_cell.length_a   1.000
_cell.length_b   1.000
_cell.length_c   1.000
_cell.angle_alpha   90.00
_cell.angle_beta   90.00
_cell.angle_gamma   90.00
#
_symmetry.space_group_name_H-M   'P 1'
#
loop_
_entity.id
_entity.type
_entity.pdbx_description
1 polymer ?
#
loop_
_entity_poly.entity_id
_entity_poly.type
_entity_poly.pdbx_seq_one_letter_code
_entity_poly.pdbx_strand_id
1 'polypeptide(L)'
;MSQSQPRQNFHEESEAGINRQINMELYASYTYQSMALYFDRDDVALPGFHKFFKHSSDEEREHAEKLMKYQNKRGGRIVLQDIKKPDRDEWGTGLDAMQIALQLEKSVNQSLLDLHKLADGHRDAQALYFDRDDVALPGFHKFFKHSSDEEREHAEKLMKYQNKRGGRIVLQDIKKPDRDEWGTGLDAMQIALQLEKSVNQSLLDLHKLADGHRDAQMCDFIESEFLEEQVNAIKEISDHVTQLKRVGAGLGEYEYDKQLQS
;
A
#
# COMPACT_ATOMS: atom_id res chain seq x y z
N MET A 1 -26.15 -5.60 7.59
CA MET A 1 -25.49 -4.71 6.62
C MET A 1 -26.41 -4.57 5.42
N SER A 2 -26.62 -3.35 4.90
CA SER A 2 -27.38 -3.15 3.66
C SER A 2 -26.57 -3.63 2.45
N GLN A 3 -27.20 -4.32 1.49
CA GLN A 3 -26.53 -4.69 0.24
C GLN A 3 -26.03 -3.45 -0.50
N SER A 4 -24.83 -3.54 -1.07
CA SER A 4 -24.29 -2.48 -1.95
C SER A 4 -25.20 -2.35 -3.18
N GLN A 5 -25.60 -1.12 -3.53
CA GLN A 5 -26.55 -0.83 -4.60
C GLN A 5 -26.13 -1.39 -5.99
N PRO A 6 -24.86 -1.31 -6.42
CA PRO A 6 -24.42 -1.90 -7.69
C PRO A 6 -24.22 -3.42 -7.65
N ARG A 7 -24.36 -4.08 -6.49
CA ARG A 7 -24.08 -5.52 -6.41
C ARG A 7 -25.11 -6.31 -7.21
N GLN A 8 -24.69 -6.81 -8.37
CA GLN A 8 -25.52 -7.61 -9.25
C GLN A 8 -24.72 -8.78 -9.81
N ASN A 9 -25.28 -10.00 -9.67
CA ASN A 9 -24.67 -11.24 -10.14
C ASN A 9 -23.20 -11.41 -9.68
N PHE A 10 -22.92 -11.03 -8.43
CA PHE A 10 -21.59 -11.06 -7.84
C PHE A 10 -21.61 -11.96 -6.59
N HIS A 11 -21.18 -13.21 -6.77
CA HIS A 11 -21.23 -14.23 -5.73
C HIS A 11 -20.20 -13.97 -4.63
N GLU A 12 -20.51 -14.33 -3.39
CA GLU A 12 -19.61 -14.12 -2.23
C GLU A 12 -18.27 -14.86 -2.40
N GLU A 13 -18.25 -16.01 -3.08
CA GLU A 13 -17.01 -16.71 -3.39
C GLU A 13 -16.15 -15.97 -4.43
N SER A 14 -16.78 -15.27 -5.40
CA SER A 14 -16.07 -14.44 -6.38
C SER A 14 -15.42 -13.25 -5.68
N GLU A 15 -16.16 -12.60 -4.79
CA GLU A 15 -15.67 -11.52 -3.92
C GLU A 15 -14.49 -11.98 -3.05
N ALA A 16 -14.61 -13.13 -2.38
CA ALA A 16 -13.53 -13.70 -1.59
C ALA A 16 -12.33 -14.12 -2.47
N GLY A 17 -12.57 -14.59 -3.69
CA GLY A 17 -11.55 -14.89 -4.68
C GLY A 17 -10.74 -13.65 -5.07
N ILE A 18 -11.40 -12.52 -5.34
CA ILE A 18 -10.74 -11.25 -5.65
C ILE A 18 -9.94 -10.74 -4.45
N ASN A 19 -10.48 -10.80 -3.22
CA ASN A 19 -9.73 -10.42 -2.01
C ASN A 19 -8.46 -11.28 -1.82
N ARG A 20 -8.53 -12.59 -2.12
CA ARG A 20 -7.34 -13.48 -2.10
C ARG A 20 -6.32 -13.07 -3.16
N GLN A 21 -6.77 -12.77 -4.38
CA GLN A 21 -5.88 -12.34 -5.45
C GLN A 21 -5.21 -11.00 -5.13
N ILE A 22 -5.96 -10.02 -4.62
CA ILE A 22 -5.42 -8.74 -4.15
C ILE A 22 -4.24 -8.97 -3.19
N ASN A 23 -4.41 -9.85 -2.20
CA ASN A 23 -3.34 -10.13 -1.24
C ASN A 23 -2.13 -10.84 -1.89
N MET A 24 -2.37 -11.67 -2.91
CA MET A 24 -1.31 -12.33 -3.67
C MET A 24 -0.48 -11.34 -4.48
N GLU A 25 -1.11 -10.38 -5.16
CA GLU A 25 -0.41 -9.31 -5.88
C GLU A 25 0.39 -8.41 -4.93
N LEU A 26 -0.18 -8.07 -3.75
CA LEU A 26 0.55 -7.31 -2.73
C LEU A 26 1.76 -8.07 -2.17
N TYR A 27 1.63 -9.39 -1.97
CA TYR A 27 2.76 -10.25 -1.58
C TYR A 27 3.83 -10.32 -2.67
N ALA A 28 3.42 -10.42 -3.93
CA ALA A 28 4.34 -10.43 -5.06
C ALA A 28 5.11 -9.10 -5.17
N SER A 29 4.40 -7.97 -5.04
CA SER A 29 4.99 -6.63 -4.97
C SER A 29 6.03 -6.52 -3.86
N TYR A 30 5.72 -6.99 -2.64
CA TYR A 30 6.63 -6.96 -1.50
C TYR A 30 7.86 -7.86 -1.69
N THR A 31 7.68 -9.01 -2.34
CA THR A 31 8.76 -9.93 -2.69
C THR A 31 9.72 -9.31 -3.71
N TYR A 32 9.18 -8.68 -4.77
CA TYR A 32 10.00 -7.97 -5.74
C TYR A 32 10.72 -6.76 -5.14
N GLN A 33 10.11 -6.06 -4.19
CA GLN A 33 10.78 -4.98 -3.47
C GLN A 33 12.00 -5.51 -2.70
N SER A 34 11.87 -6.65 -2.03
CA SER A 34 12.99 -7.34 -1.36
C SER A 34 14.13 -7.68 -2.32
N MET A 35 13.81 -8.25 -3.49
CA MET A 35 14.79 -8.56 -4.53
C MET A 35 15.50 -7.29 -5.00
N ALA A 36 14.75 -6.23 -5.31
CA ALA A 36 15.30 -4.97 -5.79
C ALA A 36 16.30 -4.37 -4.81
N LEU A 37 15.98 -4.38 -3.52
CA LEU A 37 16.82 -3.81 -2.47
C LEU A 37 18.05 -4.67 -2.15
N TYR A 38 17.99 -5.98 -2.38
CA TYR A 38 19.17 -6.84 -2.31
C TYR A 38 20.18 -6.53 -3.42
N PHE A 39 19.71 -6.35 -4.66
CA PHE A 39 20.60 -6.02 -5.79
C PHE A 39 21.15 -4.58 -5.74
N ASP A 40 20.57 -3.73 -4.90
CA ASP A 40 21.04 -2.35 -4.62
C ASP A 40 22.16 -2.28 -3.58
N ARG A 41 22.41 -3.36 -2.82
CA ARG A 41 23.47 -3.40 -1.81
C ARG A 41 24.85 -3.16 -2.45
N ASP A 42 25.75 -2.50 -1.73
CA ASP A 42 27.10 -2.16 -2.22
C ASP A 42 27.96 -3.39 -2.54
N ASP A 43 27.73 -4.51 -1.83
CA ASP A 43 28.44 -5.77 -2.01
C ASP A 43 27.81 -6.71 -3.05
N VAL A 44 26.65 -6.34 -3.62
CA VAL A 44 26.03 -7.02 -4.77
C VAL A 44 26.16 -6.16 -6.03
N ALA A 45 25.81 -4.87 -5.93
CA ALA A 45 26.01 -3.82 -6.94
C ALA A 45 25.56 -4.19 -8.36
N LEU A 46 24.33 -4.71 -8.50
CA LEU A 46 23.73 -5.08 -9.78
C LEU A 46 22.55 -4.15 -10.13
N PRO A 47 22.82 -2.89 -10.54
CA PRO A 47 21.79 -1.86 -10.71
C PRO A 47 20.75 -2.18 -11.79
N GLY A 48 21.09 -3.00 -12.79
CA GLY A 48 20.16 -3.48 -13.79
C GLY A 48 19.07 -4.39 -13.19
N PHE A 49 19.47 -5.31 -12.30
CA PHE A 49 18.53 -6.17 -11.58
C PHE A 49 17.73 -5.40 -10.55
N HIS A 50 18.36 -4.44 -9.83
CA HIS A 50 17.63 -3.51 -8.96
C HIS A 50 16.50 -2.80 -9.74
N LYS A 51 16.81 -2.17 -10.87
CA LYS A 51 15.83 -1.44 -11.67
C LYS A 51 14.71 -2.35 -12.18
N PHE A 52 15.06 -3.55 -12.63
CA PHE A 52 14.10 -4.55 -13.12
C PHE A 52 13.12 -4.94 -12.01
N PHE A 53 13.61 -5.43 -10.87
CA PHE A 53 12.74 -5.88 -9.78
C PHE A 53 12.00 -4.73 -9.11
N LYS A 54 12.56 -3.52 -9.11
CA LYS A 54 11.85 -2.33 -8.65
C LYS A 54 10.63 -2.06 -9.54
N HIS A 55 10.81 -2.10 -10.85
CA HIS A 55 9.72 -1.95 -11.80
C HIS A 55 8.65 -3.05 -11.64
N SER A 56 9.07 -4.31 -11.50
CA SER A 56 8.13 -5.42 -11.25
C SER A 56 7.34 -5.24 -9.94
N SER A 57 8.00 -4.78 -8.87
CA SER A 57 7.32 -4.47 -7.60
C SER A 57 6.23 -3.41 -7.76
N ASP A 58 6.52 -2.36 -8.52
CA ASP A 58 5.54 -1.29 -8.79
C ASP A 58 4.39 -1.81 -9.68
N GLU A 59 4.68 -2.63 -10.69
CA GLU A 59 3.67 -3.24 -11.58
C GLU A 59 2.69 -4.17 -10.83
N GLU A 60 3.19 -5.06 -9.96
CA GLU A 60 2.31 -5.94 -9.16
C GLU A 60 1.43 -5.16 -8.19
N ARG A 61 1.90 -4.03 -7.70
CA ARG A 61 1.09 -3.14 -6.86
C ARG A 61 -0.04 -2.51 -7.67
N GLU A 62 0.24 -2.10 -8.92
CA GLU A 62 -0.82 -1.65 -9.82
C GLU A 62 -1.84 -2.76 -10.13
N HIS A 63 -1.43 -4.03 -10.21
CA HIS A 63 -2.34 -5.16 -10.34
C HIS A 63 -3.26 -5.30 -9.13
N ALA A 64 -2.72 -5.23 -7.92
CA ALA A 64 -3.50 -5.24 -6.69
C ALA A 64 -4.56 -4.12 -6.67
N GLU A 65 -4.15 -2.89 -7.03
CA GLU A 65 -5.05 -1.74 -7.09
C GLU A 65 -6.14 -1.89 -8.16
N LYS A 66 -5.80 -2.43 -9.34
CA LYS A 66 -6.78 -2.72 -10.41
C LYS A 66 -7.86 -3.68 -9.90
N LEU A 67 -7.47 -4.71 -9.14
CA LEU A 67 -8.40 -5.66 -8.52
C LEU A 67 -9.22 -5.03 -7.38
N MET A 68 -8.63 -4.18 -6.54
CA MET A 68 -9.36 -3.43 -5.52
C MET A 68 -10.44 -2.52 -6.12
N LYS A 69 -10.10 -1.80 -7.21
CA LYS A 69 -11.05 -0.98 -7.96
C LYS A 69 -12.18 -1.85 -8.54
N TYR A 70 -11.84 -3.02 -9.08
CA TYR A 70 -12.82 -3.96 -9.60
C TYR A 70 -13.76 -4.52 -8.52
N GLN A 71 -13.22 -4.89 -7.35
CA GLN A 71 -13.99 -5.35 -6.18
C GLN A 71 -15.05 -4.32 -5.78
N ASN A 72 -14.65 -3.05 -5.64
CA ASN A 72 -15.57 -1.97 -5.34
C ASN A 72 -16.60 -1.76 -6.46
N LYS A 73 -16.18 -1.83 -7.73
CA LYS A 73 -17.10 -1.71 -8.87
C LYS A 73 -18.23 -2.74 -8.82
N ARG A 74 -17.93 -3.99 -8.46
CA ARG A 74 -18.93 -5.07 -8.41
C ARG A 74 -19.83 -5.04 -7.16
N GLY A 75 -19.70 -4.02 -6.31
CA GLY A 75 -20.40 -3.92 -5.04
C GLY A 75 -19.87 -4.89 -3.99
N GLY A 76 -18.62 -5.33 -4.15
CA GLY A 76 -17.87 -6.08 -3.16
C GLY A 76 -17.28 -5.20 -2.07
N ARG A 77 -16.65 -5.85 -1.09
CA ARG A 77 -15.93 -5.23 0.01
C ARG A 77 -14.49 -5.73 -0.01
N ILE A 78 -13.56 -4.77 -0.01
CA ILE A 78 -12.15 -5.06 0.12
C ILE A 78 -11.88 -5.46 1.57
N VAL A 79 -11.26 -6.62 1.76
CA VAL A 79 -10.81 -7.09 3.08
C VAL A 79 -9.32 -7.38 2.97
N LEU A 80 -8.50 -6.42 3.43
CA LEU A 80 -7.05 -6.58 3.43
C LEU A 80 -6.62 -7.64 4.45
N GLN A 81 -5.54 -8.34 4.16
CA GLN A 81 -4.94 -9.35 5.04
C GLN A 81 -3.49 -9.00 5.33
N ASP A 82 -2.89 -9.72 6.28
CA ASP A 82 -1.46 -9.60 6.52
C ASP A 82 -0.67 -9.94 5.25
N ILE A 83 0.30 -9.10 4.91
CA ILE A 83 1.29 -9.41 3.88
C ILE A 83 2.47 -10.07 4.59
N LYS A 84 2.66 -11.36 4.31
CA LYS A 84 3.81 -12.10 4.87
C LYS A 84 5.11 -11.56 4.31
N LYS A 85 6.14 -11.51 5.15
CA LYS A 85 7.49 -11.26 4.63
C LYS A 85 7.88 -12.37 3.63
N PRO A 86 8.75 -12.09 2.65
CA PRO A 86 9.25 -13.13 1.76
C PRO A 86 9.97 -14.24 2.53
N ASP A 87 9.92 -15.47 2.02
CA ASP A 87 10.57 -16.63 2.64
C ASP A 87 12.11 -16.53 2.71
N ARG A 88 12.69 -15.54 2.02
CA ARG A 88 14.14 -15.32 1.92
C ARG A 88 14.48 -13.84 1.94
N ASP A 89 15.55 -13.51 2.65
CA ASP A 89 16.15 -12.17 2.72
C ASP A 89 17.45 -12.05 1.87
N GLU A 90 17.91 -13.18 1.32
CA GLU A 90 19.10 -13.31 0.48
C GLU A 90 18.71 -13.98 -0.84
N TRP A 91 19.04 -13.33 -1.97
CA TRP A 91 18.54 -13.74 -3.29
C TRP A 91 19.60 -14.40 -4.19
N GLY A 92 20.84 -14.50 -3.71
CA GLY A 92 21.92 -15.18 -4.43
C GLY A 92 22.32 -14.44 -5.70
N THR A 93 22.43 -15.19 -6.81
CA THR A 93 22.77 -14.61 -8.11
C THR A 93 21.54 -14.06 -8.82
N GLY A 94 21.75 -13.24 -9.86
CA GLY A 94 20.65 -12.78 -10.71
C GLY A 94 19.85 -13.93 -11.35
N LEU A 95 20.50 -15.08 -11.62
CA LEU A 95 19.81 -16.27 -12.13
C LEU A 95 18.88 -16.87 -11.08
N ASP A 96 19.34 -17.00 -9.83
CA ASP A 96 18.53 -17.55 -8.73
C ASP A 96 17.29 -16.67 -8.49
N ALA A 97 17.48 -15.35 -8.43
CA ALA A 97 16.38 -14.40 -8.28
C ALA A 97 15.38 -14.46 -9.44
N MET A 98 15.85 -14.54 -10.70
CA MET A 98 14.97 -14.65 -11.87
C MET A 98 14.20 -15.98 -11.91
N GLN A 99 14.80 -17.08 -11.45
CA GLN A 99 14.10 -18.36 -11.35
C GLN A 99 12.99 -18.30 -10.30
N ILE A 100 13.23 -17.67 -9.15
CA ILE A 100 12.21 -17.49 -8.12
C ILE A 100 11.10 -16.54 -8.59
N ALA A 101 11.47 -15.42 -9.21
CA ALA A 101 10.52 -14.51 -9.86
C ALA A 101 9.59 -15.25 -10.82
N LEU A 102 10.15 -16.07 -11.71
CA LEU A 102 9.35 -16.87 -12.65
C LEU A 102 8.40 -17.86 -11.95
N GLN A 103 8.78 -18.44 -10.81
CA GLN A 103 7.87 -19.31 -10.05
C GLN A 103 6.76 -18.53 -9.35
N LEU A 104 7.07 -17.34 -8.85
CA LEU A 104 6.10 -16.41 -8.29
C LEU A 104 5.06 -16.02 -9.36
N GLU A 105 5.51 -15.62 -10.56
CA GLU A 105 4.64 -15.31 -11.70
C GLU A 105 3.71 -16.48 -12.09
N LYS A 106 4.27 -17.70 -12.13
CA LYS A 106 3.46 -18.91 -12.39
C LYS A 106 2.38 -19.13 -11.34
N SER A 107 2.71 -18.85 -10.08
CA SER A 107 1.77 -18.99 -8.96
C SER A 107 0.67 -17.94 -9.05
N VAL A 108 1.02 -16.67 -9.33
CA VAL A 108 0.07 -15.56 -9.54
C VAL A 108 -0.88 -15.91 -10.68
N ASN A 109 -0.34 -16.34 -11.82
CA ASN A 109 -1.12 -16.75 -12.98
C ASN A 109 -2.04 -17.94 -12.67
N GLN A 110 -1.56 -18.94 -11.93
CA GLN A 110 -2.40 -20.08 -11.52
C GLN A 110 -3.58 -19.62 -10.64
N SER A 111 -3.34 -18.69 -9.70
CA SER A 111 -4.39 -18.12 -8.87
C SER A 111 -5.42 -17.33 -9.69
N LEU A 112 -4.99 -16.58 -10.71
CA LEU A 112 -5.89 -15.92 -11.66
C LEU A 112 -6.75 -16.92 -12.45
N LEU A 113 -6.16 -18.04 -12.91
CA LEU A 113 -6.91 -19.09 -13.59
C LEU A 113 -7.95 -19.75 -12.68
N ASP A 114 -7.62 -19.94 -11.41
CA ASP A 114 -8.55 -20.52 -10.44
C ASP A 114 -9.66 -19.54 -10.07
N LEU A 115 -9.36 -18.25 -9.96
CA LEU A 115 -10.35 -17.18 -9.84
C LEU A 115 -11.30 -17.15 -11.05
N HIS A 116 -10.76 -17.28 -12.27
CA HIS A 116 -11.55 -17.32 -13.50
C HIS A 116 -12.52 -18.51 -13.51
N LYS A 117 -12.06 -19.72 -13.19
CA LYS A 117 -12.92 -20.91 -13.08
C LYS A 117 -14.03 -20.72 -12.04
N LEU A 118 -13.69 -20.10 -10.90
CA LEU A 118 -14.65 -19.82 -9.84
C LEU A 118 -15.74 -18.85 -10.34
N ALA A 119 -15.35 -17.77 -11.02
CA ALA A 119 -16.29 -16.83 -11.60
C ALA A 119 -17.20 -17.48 -12.67
N ASP A 120 -16.65 -18.34 -13.54
CA ASP A 120 -17.41 -19.06 -14.55
C ASP A 120 -18.44 -20.03 -13.93
N GLY A 121 -18.05 -20.75 -12.87
CA GLY A 121 -18.94 -21.63 -12.12
C GLY A 121 -20.16 -20.91 -11.53
N HIS A 122 -20.01 -19.62 -11.19
CA HIS A 122 -21.08 -18.77 -10.65
C HIS A 122 -21.80 -17.95 -11.72
N ARG A 123 -21.51 -18.18 -13.02
CA ARG A 123 -22.03 -17.38 -14.15
C ARG A 123 -21.77 -15.88 -14.00
N ASP A 124 -20.65 -15.53 -13.39
CA ASP A 124 -20.21 -14.17 -13.19
C ASP A 124 -19.51 -13.63 -14.44
N ALA A 125 -20.28 -13.44 -15.52
CA ALA A 125 -19.78 -13.11 -16.85
C ALA A 125 -19.24 -11.66 -16.99
N GLN A 126 -19.38 -10.82 -15.96
CA GLN A 126 -18.98 -9.39 -16.01
C GLN A 126 -17.56 -9.13 -15.52
N ALA A 127 -16.61 -9.99 -15.90
CA ALA A 127 -15.18 -9.88 -15.55
C ALA A 127 -14.37 -8.90 -16.45
N LEU A 128 -15.01 -8.11 -17.30
CA LEU A 128 -14.34 -7.16 -18.19
C LEU A 128 -15.05 -5.80 -18.17
N TYR A 129 -14.25 -4.74 -18.02
CA TYR A 129 -14.56 -3.30 -18.10
C TYR A 129 -14.90 -2.60 -16.76
N PHE A 130 -14.28 -1.44 -16.50
CA PHE A 130 -14.29 -0.55 -15.29
C PHE A 130 -15.40 0.55 -15.43
N ASP A 131 -16.17 1.04 -14.43
CA ASP A 131 -15.96 2.06 -13.38
C ASP A 131 -17.07 1.95 -12.24
N ARG A 132 -16.98 2.68 -11.11
CA ARG A 132 -17.67 2.49 -9.78
C ARG A 132 -19.03 3.23 -9.54
N ASP A 133 -19.91 2.70 -8.66
CA ASP A 133 -21.16 3.37 -8.20
C ASP A 133 -21.46 3.48 -6.65
N ASP A 134 -20.69 2.91 -5.68
CA ASP A 134 -21.20 2.74 -4.29
C ASP A 134 -20.57 3.55 -3.13
N VAL A 135 -19.46 4.27 -3.32
CA VAL A 135 -19.01 5.34 -2.41
C VAL A 135 -18.48 6.50 -3.25
N ALA A 136 -19.30 7.53 -3.43
CA ALA A 136 -19.04 8.66 -4.31
C ALA A 136 -18.23 9.76 -3.61
N LEU A 137 -17.04 9.40 -3.08
CA LEU A 137 -16.07 10.35 -2.51
C LEU A 137 -14.69 10.20 -3.19
N PRO A 138 -14.56 10.55 -4.50
CA PRO A 138 -13.32 10.40 -5.25
C PRO A 138 -12.15 11.27 -4.73
N GLY A 139 -12.41 12.40 -4.09
CA GLY A 139 -11.37 13.27 -3.52
C GLY A 139 -10.62 12.61 -2.37
N PHE A 140 -11.33 12.04 -1.40
CA PHE A 140 -10.74 11.29 -0.30
C PHE A 140 -9.94 10.08 -0.79
N HIS A 141 -10.43 9.37 -1.80
CA HIS A 141 -9.68 8.27 -2.42
C HIS A 141 -8.33 8.76 -2.99
N LYS A 142 -8.35 9.86 -3.75
CA LYS A 142 -7.14 10.45 -4.33
C LYS A 142 -6.15 10.86 -3.24
N PHE A 143 -6.62 11.53 -2.18
CA PHE A 143 -5.81 11.95 -1.04
C PHE A 143 -5.15 10.76 -0.33
N PHE A 144 -5.94 9.80 0.17
CA PHE A 144 -5.38 8.67 0.91
C PHE A 144 -4.52 7.74 0.04
N LYS A 145 -4.81 7.66 -1.27
CA LYS A 145 -3.92 6.97 -2.21
C LYS A 145 -2.57 7.69 -2.29
N HIS A 146 -2.58 9.01 -2.46
CA HIS A 146 -1.35 9.81 -2.52
C HIS A 146 -0.53 9.66 -1.24
N SER A 147 -1.13 9.81 -0.06
CA SER A 147 -0.46 9.61 1.22
C SER A 147 0.10 8.19 1.37
N SER A 148 -0.62 7.16 0.91
CA SER A 148 -0.12 5.79 0.92
C SER A 148 1.08 5.59 -0.01
N ASP A 149 1.14 6.30 -1.14
CA ASP A 149 2.27 6.25 -2.06
C ASP A 149 3.49 6.97 -1.49
N GLU A 150 3.30 8.11 -0.81
CA GLU A 150 4.35 8.86 -0.10
C GLU A 150 4.97 8.05 1.04
N GLU A 151 4.16 7.42 1.90
CA GLU A 151 4.67 6.61 3.02
C GLU A 151 5.51 5.41 2.55
N ARG A 152 5.23 4.89 1.36
CA ARG A 152 6.09 3.88 0.74
C ARG A 152 7.40 4.48 0.26
N GLU A 153 7.40 5.68 -0.31
CA GLU A 153 8.63 6.38 -0.68
C GLU A 153 9.49 6.66 0.56
N HIS A 154 8.88 7.03 1.70
CA HIS A 154 9.55 7.15 2.99
C HIS A 154 10.21 5.82 3.42
N ALA A 155 9.48 4.71 3.35
CA ALA A 155 10.05 3.39 3.64
C ALA A 155 11.24 3.05 2.71
N GLU A 156 11.14 3.35 1.42
CA GLU A 156 12.23 3.16 0.46
C GLU A 156 13.45 4.06 0.75
N LYS A 157 13.24 5.32 1.15
CA LYS A 157 14.33 6.23 1.59
C LYS A 157 15.09 5.60 2.77
N LEU A 158 14.38 5.12 3.80
CA LEU A 158 14.98 4.45 4.96
C LEU A 158 15.78 3.20 4.57
N MET A 159 15.21 2.36 3.69
CA MET A 159 15.86 1.14 3.20
C MET A 159 17.13 1.46 2.40
N LYS A 160 17.07 2.41 1.46
CA LYS A 160 18.23 2.86 0.69
C LYS A 160 19.31 3.46 1.58
N TYR A 161 18.90 4.23 2.59
CA TYR A 161 19.83 4.79 3.58
C TYR A 161 20.54 3.68 4.37
N GLN A 162 19.81 2.65 4.80
CA GLN A 162 20.39 1.49 5.47
C GLN A 162 21.41 0.78 4.56
N ASN A 163 21.06 0.50 3.30
CA ASN A 163 21.99 -0.07 2.32
C ASN A 163 23.22 0.82 2.12
N LYS A 164 23.05 2.13 1.96
CA LYS A 164 24.13 3.11 1.79
C LYS A 164 25.13 3.11 2.96
N ARG A 165 24.65 2.79 4.17
CA ARG A 165 25.47 2.70 5.38
C ARG A 165 26.04 1.28 5.61
N GLY A 166 25.90 0.36 4.64
CA GLY A 166 26.37 -1.02 4.71
C GLY A 166 25.49 -1.94 5.57
N GLY A 167 24.28 -1.49 5.92
CA GLY A 167 23.31 -2.25 6.69
C GLY A 167 22.59 -3.30 5.83
N ARG A 168 21.91 -4.24 6.51
CA ARG A 168 21.11 -5.29 5.87
C ARG A 168 19.64 -5.06 6.13
N ILE A 169 18.87 -4.92 5.06
CA ILE A 169 17.41 -4.84 5.13
C ILE A 169 16.85 -6.23 5.41
N VAL A 170 16.00 -6.32 6.42
CA VAL A 170 15.22 -7.52 6.75
C VAL A 170 13.75 -7.11 6.83
N LEU A 171 12.97 -7.54 5.84
CA LEU A 171 11.55 -7.24 5.79
C LEU A 171 10.77 -8.04 6.84
N GLN A 172 9.65 -7.48 7.30
CA GLN A 172 8.79 -8.08 8.33
C GLN A 172 7.37 -8.20 7.80
N ASP A 173 6.53 -8.98 8.49
CA ASP A 173 5.10 -9.06 8.16
C ASP A 173 4.47 -7.66 8.27
N ILE A 174 3.74 -7.24 7.23
CA ILE A 174 2.92 -6.04 7.27
C ILE A 174 1.53 -6.47 7.76
N LYS A 175 1.14 -5.92 8.91
CA LYS A 175 -0.17 -6.20 9.50
C LYS A 175 -1.27 -5.48 8.74
N LYS A 176 -2.40 -6.17 8.55
CA LYS A 176 -3.59 -5.50 8.04
C LYS A 176 -4.01 -4.37 8.99
N PRO A 177 -4.72 -3.34 8.50
CA PRO A 177 -5.32 -2.33 9.37
C PRO A 177 -6.26 -2.96 10.41
N ASP A 178 -6.35 -2.36 11.59
CA ASP A 178 -7.19 -2.84 12.71
C ASP A 178 -8.71 -2.82 12.40
N ARG A 179 -9.10 -2.19 11.29
CA ARG A 179 -10.48 -2.02 10.87
C ARG A 179 -10.62 -2.20 9.36
N ASP A 180 -11.69 -2.88 8.98
CA ASP A 180 -12.08 -3.08 7.57
C ASP A 180 -13.14 -2.03 7.11
N GLU A 181 -13.78 -1.34 8.05
CA GLU A 181 -14.75 -0.25 7.82
C GLU A 181 -14.27 1.06 8.46
N TRP A 182 -14.25 2.14 7.67
CA TRP A 182 -13.62 3.41 8.04
C TRP A 182 -14.59 4.52 8.49
N GLY A 183 -15.90 4.29 8.38
CA GLY A 183 -16.92 5.26 8.79
C GLY A 183 -17.04 6.45 7.83
N THR A 184 -17.05 7.66 8.37
CA THR A 184 -17.09 8.92 7.59
C THR A 184 -15.68 9.36 7.17
N GLY A 185 -15.58 10.30 6.23
CA GLY A 185 -14.33 10.96 5.87
C GLY A 185 -13.69 11.69 7.06
N LEU A 186 -14.50 12.19 8.01
CA LEU A 186 -13.98 12.75 9.26
C LEU A 186 -13.33 11.68 10.13
N ASP A 187 -13.97 10.51 10.30
CA ASP A 187 -13.39 9.40 11.07
C ASP A 187 -12.07 8.92 10.44
N ALA A 188 -12.04 8.77 9.12
CA ALA A 188 -10.84 8.39 8.37
C ALA A 188 -9.69 9.40 8.55
N MET A 189 -9.97 10.71 8.43
CA MET A 189 -8.97 11.77 8.62
C MET A 189 -8.45 11.84 10.07
N GLN A 190 -9.31 11.56 11.06
CA GLN A 190 -8.87 11.52 12.45
C GLN A 190 -7.96 10.33 12.75
N ILE A 191 -8.22 9.17 12.13
CA ILE A 191 -7.35 7.99 12.24
C ILE A 191 -6.02 8.26 11.54
N ALA A 192 -6.04 8.83 10.33
CA ALA A 192 -4.82 9.21 9.62
C ALA A 192 -3.97 10.20 10.44
N LEU A 193 -4.58 11.20 11.06
CA LEU A 193 -3.88 12.13 11.95
C LEU A 193 -3.21 11.43 13.14
N GLN A 194 -3.86 10.41 13.71
CA GLN A 194 -3.27 9.63 14.80
C GLN A 194 -2.12 8.75 14.32
N LEU A 195 -2.25 8.18 13.12
CA LEU A 195 -1.19 7.41 12.48
C LEU A 195 0.04 8.28 12.23
N GLU A 196 -0.11 9.45 11.60
CA GLU A 196 1.02 10.37 11.35
C GLU A 196 1.71 10.81 12.64
N LYS A 197 0.95 11.11 13.70
CA LYS A 197 1.55 11.42 15.01
C LYS A 197 2.35 10.26 15.58
N SER A 198 1.92 9.02 15.34
CA SER A 198 2.61 7.82 15.80
C SER A 198 3.89 7.57 14.99
N VAL A 199 3.84 7.77 13.66
CA VAL A 199 5.02 7.72 12.78
C VAL A 199 6.04 8.80 13.17
N ASN A 200 5.58 10.04 13.38
CA ASN A 200 6.43 11.13 13.83
C ASN A 200 7.09 10.82 15.20
N GLN A 201 6.36 10.23 16.14
CA GLN A 201 6.95 9.81 17.41
C GLN A 201 8.04 8.74 17.22
N SER A 202 7.80 7.77 16.33
CA SER A 202 8.80 6.75 15.97
C SER A 202 10.07 7.37 15.35
N LEU A 203 9.92 8.38 14.49
CA LEU A 203 11.05 9.13 13.91
C LEU A 203 11.82 9.92 14.96
N LEU A 204 11.15 10.55 15.92
CA LEU A 204 11.79 11.25 17.05
C LEU A 204 12.56 10.28 17.96
N ASP A 205 12.00 9.10 18.21
CA ASP A 205 12.68 8.07 19.01
C ASP A 205 13.91 7.52 18.27
N LEU A 206 13.82 7.36 16.94
CA LEU A 206 14.94 6.97 16.09
C LEU A 206 16.04 8.05 16.04
N HIS A 207 15.65 9.32 15.95
CA HIS A 207 16.56 10.46 16.01
C HIS A 207 17.29 10.52 17.35
N LYS A 208 16.56 10.37 18.46
CA LYS A 208 17.13 10.32 19.81
C LYS A 208 18.12 9.17 19.98
N LEU A 209 17.84 8.01 19.37
CA LEU A 209 18.77 6.88 19.35
C LEU A 209 20.06 7.24 18.60
N ALA A 210 19.95 7.86 17.42
CA ALA A 210 21.09 8.30 16.64
C ALA A 210 21.95 9.32 17.41
N ASP A 211 21.34 10.32 18.04
CA ASP A 211 22.03 11.33 18.86
C ASP A 211 22.72 10.68 20.07
N GLY A 212 22.04 9.75 20.75
CA GLY A 212 22.61 8.98 21.86
C GLY A 212 23.87 8.20 21.50
N HIS A 213 23.99 7.78 20.24
CA HIS A 213 25.17 7.11 19.68
C HIS A 213 26.13 8.05 18.94
N ARG A 214 25.86 9.37 18.94
CA ARG A 214 26.63 10.39 18.22
C ARG A 214 26.71 10.16 16.71
N ASP A 215 25.69 9.55 16.12
CA ASP A 215 25.56 9.41 14.66
C ASP A 215 24.96 10.70 14.07
N ALA A 216 25.81 11.72 13.96
CA ALA A 216 25.41 13.03 13.46
C ALA A 216 24.81 12.96 12.04
N GLN A 217 25.27 12.01 11.21
CA GLN A 217 24.80 11.88 9.84
C GLN A 217 23.41 11.23 9.77
N MET A 218 23.08 10.34 10.70
CA MET A 218 21.73 9.78 10.84
C MET A 218 20.74 10.79 11.42
N CYS A 219 21.20 11.64 12.36
CA CYS A 219 20.39 12.76 12.85
C CYS A 219 20.01 13.71 11.70
N ASP A 220 21.00 14.16 10.92
CA ASP A 220 20.83 15.03 9.76
C ASP A 220 19.89 14.42 8.71
N PHE A 221 20.05 13.12 8.39
CA PHE A 221 19.17 12.41 7.47
C PHE A 221 17.71 12.37 7.96
N ILE A 222 17.47 12.08 9.25
CA ILE A 222 16.10 12.02 9.80
C ILE A 222 15.48 13.43 9.83
N GLU A 223 16.25 14.44 10.22
CA GLU A 223 15.81 15.84 10.26
C GLU A 223 15.42 16.37 8.88
N SER A 224 16.31 16.19 7.90
CA SER A 224 16.16 16.76 6.55
C SER A 224 15.12 16.04 5.69
N GLU A 225 15.03 14.71 5.79
CA GLU A 225 14.20 13.92 4.88
C GLU A 225 12.83 13.56 5.45
N PHE A 226 12.58 13.73 6.76
CA PHE A 226 11.33 13.25 7.38
C PHE A 226 10.70 14.21 8.39
N LEU A 227 11.47 14.83 9.31
CA LEU A 227 10.84 15.57 10.41
C LEU A 227 10.11 16.84 9.94
N GLU A 228 10.64 17.56 8.95
CA GLU A 228 9.95 18.71 8.37
C GLU A 228 8.70 18.27 7.58
N GLU A 229 8.82 17.23 6.76
CA GLU A 229 7.71 16.65 6.00
C GLU A 229 6.58 16.19 6.93
N GLN A 230 6.90 15.55 8.06
CA GLN A 230 5.92 15.09 9.03
C GLN A 230 5.18 16.23 9.75
N VAL A 231 5.86 17.32 10.09
CA VAL A 231 5.18 18.50 10.66
C VAL A 231 4.16 19.08 9.67
N ASN A 232 4.52 19.11 8.38
CA ASN A 232 3.65 19.59 7.32
C ASN A 232 2.45 18.65 7.11
N ALA A 233 2.66 17.33 7.03
CA ALA A 233 1.60 16.33 6.89
C ALA A 233 0.61 16.37 8.07
N ILE A 234 1.11 16.42 9.31
CA ILE A 234 0.25 16.54 10.51
C ILE A 234 -0.58 17.82 10.46
N LYS A 235 0.00 18.93 9.99
CA LYS A 235 -0.70 20.21 9.86
C LYS A 235 -1.79 20.15 8.79
N GLU A 236 -1.50 19.56 7.64
CA GLU A 236 -2.45 19.38 6.54
C GLU A 236 -3.66 18.53 6.97
N ILE A 237 -3.41 17.34 7.53
CA ILE A 237 -4.50 16.47 8.01
C ILE A 237 -5.30 17.16 9.13
N SER A 238 -4.64 17.92 10.02
CA SER A 238 -5.33 18.69 11.06
C SER A 238 -6.26 19.77 10.49
N ASP A 239 -5.86 20.41 9.38
CA ASP A 239 -6.71 21.36 8.67
C ASP A 239 -7.91 20.66 8.04
N HIS A 240 -7.70 19.50 7.39
CA HIS A 240 -8.78 18.68 6.84
C HIS A 240 -9.80 18.28 7.91
N VAL A 241 -9.34 17.78 9.07
CA VAL A 241 -10.21 17.44 10.22
C VAL A 241 -11.00 18.66 10.68
N THR A 242 -10.37 19.83 10.75
CA THR A 242 -11.03 21.07 11.19
C THR A 242 -12.09 21.52 10.19
N GLN A 243 -11.80 21.43 8.89
CA GLN A 243 -12.73 21.79 7.81
C GLN A 243 -13.92 20.82 7.79
N LEU A 244 -13.69 19.52 7.91
CA LEU A 244 -14.74 18.50 7.97
C LEU A 244 -15.69 18.70 9.16
N LYS A 245 -15.16 19.05 10.34
CA LYS A 245 -15.99 19.43 11.50
C LYS A 245 -16.85 20.66 11.26
N ARG A 246 -16.40 21.61 10.42
CA ARG A 246 -17.14 22.84 10.12
C ARG A 246 -18.26 22.60 9.10
N VAL A 247 -17.98 21.83 8.05
CA VAL A 247 -18.97 21.57 6.98
C VAL A 247 -20.05 20.60 7.43
N GLY A 248 -19.74 19.73 8.40
CA GLY A 248 -20.68 18.73 8.93
C GLY A 248 -20.92 17.56 7.97
N ALA A 249 -21.59 16.53 8.48
CA ALA A 249 -21.85 15.29 7.73
C ALA A 249 -22.85 15.50 6.58
N GLY A 250 -22.84 14.57 5.62
CA GLY A 250 -23.81 14.56 4.51
C GLY A 250 -23.41 15.53 3.40
N LEU A 251 -24.20 16.58 3.18
CA LEU A 251 -23.96 17.51 2.06
C LEU A 251 -22.64 18.27 2.21
N GLY A 252 -22.26 18.67 3.43
CA GLY A 252 -21.02 19.40 3.68
C GLY A 252 -19.77 18.56 3.35
N GLU A 253 -19.75 17.32 3.82
CA GLU A 253 -18.71 16.33 3.52
C GLU A 253 -18.62 16.00 2.02
N TYR A 254 -19.75 15.89 1.34
CA TYR A 254 -19.79 15.67 -0.11
C TYR A 254 -19.22 16.86 -0.91
N GLU A 255 -19.57 18.09 -0.54
CA GLU A 255 -18.99 19.29 -1.19
C GLU A 255 -17.50 19.44 -0.86
N TYR A 256 -17.08 18.99 0.33
CA TYR A 256 -15.67 18.95 0.72
C TYR A 256 -14.85 17.98 -0.13
N ASP A 257 -15.38 16.78 -0.37
CA ASP A 257 -14.71 15.78 -1.20
C ASP A 257 -14.43 16.28 -2.62
N LYS A 258 -15.33 17.07 -3.21
CA LYS A 258 -15.08 17.71 -4.51
C LYS A 258 -13.86 18.64 -4.48
N GLN A 259 -13.60 19.31 -3.35
CA GLN A 259 -12.42 20.17 -3.18
C GLN A 259 -11.13 19.37 -3.00
N LEU A 260 -11.21 18.18 -2.39
CA LEU A 260 -10.06 17.25 -2.30
C LEU A 260 -9.69 16.66 -3.68
N GLN A 261 -10.62 16.66 -4.64
CA GLN A 261 -10.38 16.09 -5.95
C GLN A 261 -9.57 17.01 -6.90
N SER A 262 -9.71 18.33 -6.75
CA SER A 262 -8.98 19.35 -7.51
C SER A 262 -7.50 19.37 -7.13
#